data_AF-A0A5U6CBL5-F1
#
_entry.id   AF-A0A5U6CBL5-F1
#
_cell.length_a   1.000
_cell.length_b   1.000
_cell.length_c   1.000
_cell.angle_alpha   90.00
_cell.angle_beta   90.00
_cell.angle_gamma   90.00
#
_symmetry.space_group_name_H-M   'P 1'
#
loop_
_entity.id
_entity.type
_entity.pdbx_description
1 polymer ?
#
loop_
_entity_poly.entity_id
_entity_poly.type
_entity_poly.pdbx_seq_one_letter_code
_entity_poly.pdbx_strand_id
1 'polypeptide(L)'
;MGHEPEWKVEKQPRWLVAAIKKTISSLHGGYEEAAEWLDVTKDALFNRLRTGGDQIFPIGWALVLQRAGGTYHLAHSVARASGGVFVPLADMEEVDNADRVFCAPEKGDARECAAPGAVASNFMEKTNA
;
A
#
# COMPACT_ATOMS: atom_id res chain seq x y z
N MET A 1 -15.32 -12.00 35.94
CA MET A 1 -15.30 -11.15 34.72
C MET A 1 -14.21 -11.71 33.83
N GLY A 2 -14.57 -12.29 32.68
CA GLY A 2 -13.58 -12.80 31.74
C GLY A 2 -12.80 -11.62 31.15
N HIS A 3 -11.47 -11.66 31.23
CA HIS A 3 -10.63 -10.69 30.54
C HIS A 3 -10.96 -10.79 29.06
N GLU A 4 -11.40 -9.67 28.45
CA GLU A 4 -11.52 -9.61 27.00
C GLU A 4 -10.16 -9.98 26.39
N PRO A 5 -10.15 -10.75 25.29
CA PRO A 5 -8.91 -11.08 24.61
C PRO A 5 -8.11 -9.80 24.31
N GLU A 6 -6.81 -9.81 24.60
CA GLU A 6 -5.90 -8.66 24.43
C GLU A 6 -5.99 -8.03 23.03
N TRP A 7 -6.25 -8.85 22.00
CA TRP A 7 -6.46 -8.42 20.61
C TRP A 7 -7.76 -7.63 20.38
N LYS A 8 -8.79 -7.77 21.22
CA LYS A 8 -10.00 -6.93 21.19
C LYS A 8 -9.73 -5.52 21.72
N VAL A 9 -8.71 -5.38 22.56
CA VAL A 9 -8.35 -4.13 23.24
C VAL A 9 -7.31 -3.33 22.44
N GLU A 10 -6.39 -4.03 21.74
CA GLU A 10 -5.34 -3.39 20.95
C GLU A 10 -5.85 -2.92 19.57
N LYS A 11 -6.49 -1.75 19.54
CA LYS A 11 -6.98 -1.12 18.29
C LYS A 11 -5.86 -0.76 17.30
N GLN A 12 -4.64 -0.58 17.79
CA GLN A 12 -3.47 -0.29 16.99
C GLN A 12 -2.25 -1.08 17.49
N PRO A 13 -1.81 -2.12 16.76
CA PRO A 13 -0.70 -2.95 17.18
C PRO A 13 0.61 -2.18 17.38
N ARG A 14 1.39 -2.51 18.40
CA ARG A 14 2.71 -1.88 18.65
C ARG A 14 3.64 -1.92 17.44
N TRP A 15 3.63 -3.01 16.67
CA TRP A 15 4.46 -3.14 15.46
C TRP A 15 4.05 -2.14 14.38
N LEU A 16 2.76 -1.81 14.27
CA LEU A 16 2.23 -0.86 13.30
C LEU A 16 2.66 0.57 13.67
N VAL A 17 2.56 0.92 14.96
CA VAL A 17 3.06 2.22 15.46
C VAL A 17 4.55 2.38 15.19
N ALA A 18 5.34 1.35 15.46
CA ALA A 18 6.78 1.36 15.20
C ALA A 18 7.09 1.55 13.72
N ALA A 19 6.35 0.87 12.83
CA ALA A 19 6.48 1.01 11.39
C ALA A 19 6.16 2.44 10.91
N ILE A 20 5.07 3.04 11.41
CA ILE A 20 4.68 4.42 11.05
C ILE A 20 5.73 5.42 11.52
N LYS A 21 6.21 5.29 12.76
CA LYS A 21 7.29 6.14 13.28
C LYS A 21 8.55 6.03 12.41
N LYS A 22 8.90 4.81 12.00
CA LYS A 22 10.04 4.58 11.10
C LYS A 22 9.84 5.22 9.72
N THR A 23 8.65 5.13 9.14
CA THR A 23 8.31 5.81 7.89
C THR A 23 8.48 7.32 8.02
N ILE A 24 7.95 7.93 9.08
CA ILE A 24 8.08 9.36 9.34
C ILE A 24 9.55 9.76 9.52
N SER A 25 10.32 9.01 10.32
CA SER A 25 11.75 9.29 10.52
C SER A 25 12.62 9.07 9.29
N SER A 26 12.10 8.43 8.24
CA SER A 26 12.81 8.26 6.96
C SER A 26 12.56 9.42 5.99
N LEU A 27 11.59 10.29 6.27
CA LEU A 27 11.40 11.54 5.55
C LEU A 27 12.51 12.53 5.92
N HIS A 28 12.93 13.37 4.97
CA HIS A 28 14.03 14.30 5.19
C HIS A 28 13.69 15.35 6.26
N GLY A 29 12.46 15.86 6.27
CA GLY A 29 11.95 16.77 7.31
C GLY A 29 11.22 16.05 8.46
N GLY A 30 11.27 14.71 8.51
CA GLY A 30 10.71 13.93 9.61
C GLY A 30 9.24 14.24 9.90
N TYR A 31 8.94 14.61 11.14
CA TYR A 31 7.58 14.95 11.58
C TYR A 31 7.07 16.30 11.05
N GLU A 32 7.95 17.21 10.60
CA GLU A 32 7.54 18.46 9.94
C GLU A 32 6.97 18.17 8.58
N GLU A 33 7.76 17.50 7.76
CA GLU A 33 7.37 17.11 6.41
C GLU A 33 6.15 16.19 6.43
N ALA A 34 6.07 15.25 7.38
CA ALA A 34 4.90 14.39 7.52
C ALA A 34 3.61 15.15 7.84
N ALA A 35 3.72 16.25 8.60
CA ALA A 35 2.58 17.10 8.95
C ALA A 35 2.11 17.89 7.72
N GLU A 36 3.04 18.38 6.90
CA GLU A 36 2.75 19.05 5.64
C GLU A 36 2.09 18.12 4.62
N TRP A 37 2.63 16.91 4.41
CA TRP A 37 2.05 15.92 3.50
C TRP A 37 0.60 15.53 3.83
N LEU A 38 0.23 15.64 5.11
CA LEU A 38 -1.08 15.24 5.62
C LEU A 38 -2.02 16.43 5.90
N ASP A 39 -1.55 17.66 5.73
CA ASP A 39 -2.26 18.90 6.07
C ASP A 39 -2.80 18.90 7.53
N VAL A 40 -1.94 18.52 8.48
CA VAL A 40 -2.27 18.47 9.92
C VAL A 40 -1.15 19.04 10.78
N THR A 41 -1.40 19.23 12.08
CA THR A 41 -0.36 19.66 13.01
C THR A 41 0.50 18.48 13.49
N LYS A 42 1.74 18.76 13.90
CA LYS A 42 2.61 17.77 14.56
C LYS A 42 1.95 17.13 15.78
N ASP A 43 1.27 17.93 16.59
CA ASP A 43 0.57 17.45 17.78
C ASP A 43 -0.53 16.44 17.42
N ALA A 44 -1.21 16.63 16.28
CA ALA A 44 -2.18 15.68 15.79
C ALA A 44 -1.55 14.31 15.46
N LEU A 45 -0.31 14.29 14.93
CA LEU A 45 0.44 13.06 14.70
C LEU A 45 0.89 12.42 16.02
N PHE A 46 1.44 13.19 16.97
CA PHE A 46 1.87 12.68 18.26
C PHE A 46 0.72 12.08 19.07
N ASN A 47 -0.44 12.75 19.09
CA ASN A 47 -1.64 12.26 19.77
C ASN A 47 -2.13 10.91 19.24
N ARG A 48 -1.89 10.62 17.95
CA ARG A 48 -2.23 9.35 17.30
C ARG A 48 -1.16 8.26 17.43
N LEU A 49 0.09 8.62 17.76
CA LEU A 49 1.23 7.71 17.82
C LEU A 49 1.76 7.47 19.25
N ARG A 50 1.13 8.09 20.26
CA ARG A 50 1.43 7.87 21.68
C ARG A 50 0.85 6.55 22.18
N THR A 51 1.58 5.89 23.06
CA THR A 51 1.09 4.68 23.75
C THR A 51 -0.06 5.05 24.69
N GLY A 52 -1.10 4.21 24.76
CA GLY A 52 -2.29 4.51 25.57
C GLY A 52 -3.15 5.64 25.01
N GLY A 53 -2.97 5.96 23.72
CA GLY A 53 -3.86 6.82 22.95
C GLY A 53 -5.25 6.23 22.78
N ASP A 54 -6.25 7.10 22.84
CA ASP A 54 -7.62 6.83 22.43
C ASP A 54 -7.82 7.03 20.92
N GLN A 55 -6.88 7.71 20.26
CA GLN A 55 -6.86 7.98 18.84
C GLN A 55 -6.03 6.96 18.06
N ILE A 56 -6.49 6.62 16.86
CA ILE A 56 -5.82 5.69 15.94
C ILE A 56 -5.21 6.49 14.80
N PHE A 57 -4.01 6.11 14.38
CA PHE A 57 -3.39 6.62 13.16
C PHE A 57 -4.04 5.97 11.92
N PRO A 58 -4.68 6.74 11.01
CA PRO A 58 -5.32 6.17 9.82
C PRO A 58 -4.32 5.46 8.90
N ILE A 59 -4.66 4.27 8.43
CA ILE A 59 -3.77 3.51 7.52
C ILE A 59 -3.53 4.27 6.20
N GLY A 60 -4.53 5.03 5.72
CA GLY A 60 -4.39 5.86 4.53
C GLY A 60 -3.30 6.93 4.67
N TRP A 61 -3.19 7.57 5.83
CA TRP A 61 -2.12 8.53 6.10
C TRP A 61 -0.74 7.86 6.09
N ALA A 62 -0.66 6.67 6.68
CA ALA A 62 0.59 5.92 6.73
C ALA A 62 1.06 5.52 5.32
N LEU A 63 0.13 5.22 4.41
CA LEU A 63 0.43 4.93 3.00
C LEU A 63 0.86 6.18 2.22
N VAL A 64 0.24 7.33 2.47
CA VAL A 64 0.67 8.62 1.87
C VAL A 64 2.10 8.93 2.27
N LEU A 65 2.42 8.86 3.56
CA LEU A 65 3.78 9.11 4.06
C LEU A 65 4.79 8.09 3.53
N GLN A 66 4.39 6.82 3.40
CA GLN A 66 5.25 5.79 2.81
C GLN A 66 5.60 6.12 1.36
N ARG A 67 4.61 6.54 0.56
CA ARG A 67 4.81 6.94 -0.84
C ARG A 67 5.67 8.21 -0.93
N ALA A 68 5.43 9.20 -0.08
CA ALA A 68 6.23 10.43 -0.02
C ALA A 68 7.71 10.16 0.27
N GLY A 69 7.99 9.24 1.20
CA GLY A 69 9.37 8.89 1.56
C GLY A 69 10.04 7.89 0.63
N GLY A 70 9.35 7.33 -0.37
CA GLY A 70 9.90 6.30 -1.25
C GLY A 70 10.36 5.03 -0.52
N THR A 71 9.85 4.77 0.69
CA THR A 71 10.23 3.59 1.50
C THR A 71 9.10 2.58 1.52
N TYR A 72 9.36 1.37 2.03
CA TYR A 72 8.34 0.32 2.17
C TYR A 72 8.25 -0.22 3.61
N HIS A 73 8.58 0.60 4.61
CA HIS A 73 8.63 0.15 6.02
C HIS A 73 7.28 -0.33 6.54
N LEU A 74 6.19 0.33 6.15
CA LEU A 74 4.84 -0.07 6.52
C LEU A 74 4.47 -1.38 5.81
N ALA A 75 4.67 -1.47 4.49
CA ALA A 75 4.36 -2.65 3.69
C ALA A 75 5.14 -3.90 4.14
N HIS A 76 6.45 -3.77 4.41
CA HIS A 76 7.26 -4.85 4.99
C HIS A 76 6.74 -5.31 6.34
N SER A 77 6.34 -4.37 7.21
CA SER A 77 5.87 -4.70 8.54
C SER A 77 4.51 -5.41 8.51
N VAL A 78 3.59 -4.96 7.65
CA VAL A 78 2.30 -5.62 7.40
C VAL A 78 2.51 -7.03 6.87
N ALA A 79 3.35 -7.22 5.85
CA ALA A 79 3.64 -8.54 5.31
C ALA A 79 4.21 -9.48 6.37
N ARG A 80 5.20 -9.01 7.15
CA ARG A 80 5.80 -9.81 8.23
C ARG A 80 4.80 -10.19 9.32
N ALA A 81 3.93 -9.25 9.72
CA ALA A 81 2.89 -9.51 10.71
C ALA A 81 1.86 -10.55 10.22
N SER A 82 1.60 -10.58 8.91
CA SER A 82 0.73 -11.56 8.25
C SER A 82 1.43 -12.89 7.92
N GLY A 83 2.71 -13.07 8.26
CA GLY A 83 3.48 -14.28 7.95
C GLY A 83 3.99 -14.37 6.51
N GLY A 84 4.01 -13.25 5.78
CA GLY A 84 4.50 -13.16 4.40
C GLY A 84 5.75 -12.32 4.22
N VAL A 85 6.16 -12.16 2.97
CA VAL A 85 7.26 -11.29 2.54
C VAL A 85 6.70 -10.25 1.59
N PHE A 86 7.09 -8.98 1.79
CA PHE A 86 6.81 -7.92 0.83
C PHE A 86 7.95 -7.86 -0.19
N VAL A 87 7.59 -7.91 -1.47
CA VAL A 87 8.50 -7.72 -2.60
C VAL A 87 8.02 -6.48 -3.34
N PRO A 88 8.81 -5.38 -3.38
CA PRO A 88 8.44 -4.22 -4.17
C PRO A 88 8.35 -4.61 -5.65
N LEU A 89 7.41 -4.01 -6.36
CA LEU A 89 7.38 -4.12 -7.81
C LEU A 89 8.64 -3.45 -8.36
N ALA A 90 9.19 -3.99 -9.44
CA ALA A 90 10.23 -3.30 -10.18
C ALA A 90 9.68 -1.96 -10.68
N ASP A 91 10.52 -0.92 -10.67
CA ASP A 91 10.20 0.34 -11.32
C ASP A 91 10.03 0.03 -12.81
N MET A 92 8.77 -0.06 -13.25
CA MET A 92 8.46 -0.06 -14.66
C MET A 92 8.64 1.38 -15.13
N GLU A 93 9.85 1.73 -15.57
CA GLU A 93 9.96 2.70 -16.65
C GLU A 93 8.98 2.24 -17.73
N GLU A 94 8.20 3.15 -18.31
CA GLU A 94 7.22 2.84 -19.36
C GLU A 94 7.82 1.77 -20.27
N VAL A 95 7.31 0.54 -20.14
CA VAL A 95 7.75 -0.55 -21.01
C VAL A 95 7.19 -0.15 -22.36
N ASP A 96 8.05 0.43 -23.19
CA ASP A 96 7.76 0.62 -24.59
C ASP A 96 7.30 -0.75 -25.07
N ASN A 97 6.08 -0.83 -25.62
CA ASN A 97 5.39 -2.08 -25.95
C ASN A 97 6.07 -2.83 -27.11
N ALA A 98 7.38 -2.66 -27.29
CA ALA A 98 8.25 -3.23 -28.29
C ALA A 98 8.62 -4.69 -27.98
N ASP A 99 8.69 -5.08 -26.71
CA ASP A 99 8.86 -6.50 -26.33
C ASP A 99 7.49 -7.18 -26.19
N ARG A 100 6.74 -7.14 -27.29
CA ARG A 100 5.83 -8.24 -27.58
C ARG A 100 6.73 -9.46 -27.74
N VAL A 101 6.63 -10.41 -26.82
CA VAL A 101 7.05 -11.78 -27.07
C VAL A 101 6.38 -12.22 -28.36
N PHE A 102 7.09 -12.13 -29.47
CA PHE A 102 6.68 -12.72 -30.73
C PHE A 102 6.74 -14.22 -30.49
N CYS A 103 5.58 -14.83 -30.25
CA CYS A 103 5.45 -16.26 -30.45
C CYS A 103 5.85 -16.53 -31.91
N ALA A 104 7.01 -17.12 -32.13
CA ALA A 104 7.38 -17.64 -33.43
C ALA A 104 6.28 -18.63 -33.86
N PRO A 105 5.75 -18.54 -35.09
CA PRO A 105 4.65 -19.39 -35.52
C PRO A 105 5.22 -20.76 -35.89
N GLU A 106 5.58 -21.56 -34.88
CA GLU A 106 5.84 -22.98 -35.10
C GLU A 106 4.52 -23.74 -35.08
N LYS A 107 3.90 -23.77 -36.27
CA LYS A 107 2.95 -24.79 -36.76
C LYS A 107 1.99 -25.39 -35.69
N GLY A 108 0.83 -24.77 -35.52
CA GLY A 108 -0.37 -25.44 -34.99
C GLY A 108 -1.25 -24.53 -34.15
N ASP A 109 -2.48 -24.27 -34.64
CA ASP A 109 -3.63 -23.71 -33.93
C ASP A 109 -3.57 -22.28 -33.35
N ALA A 110 -3.93 -21.31 -34.19
CA ALA A 110 -4.10 -19.88 -33.86
C ALA A 110 -5.40 -19.56 -33.07
N ARG A 111 -5.83 -20.40 -32.11
CA ARG A 111 -7.01 -20.13 -31.27
C ARG A 111 -6.69 -19.43 -29.93
N GLU A 112 -5.42 -19.31 -29.55
CA GLU A 112 -5.01 -18.63 -28.31
C GLU A 112 -4.36 -17.25 -28.49
N CYS A 113 -4.24 -16.76 -29.72
CA CYS A 113 -3.66 -15.44 -29.95
C CYS A 113 -4.75 -14.37 -29.91
N ALA A 114 -4.80 -13.61 -28.82
CA ALA A 114 -5.55 -12.35 -28.78
C ALA A 114 -5.05 -11.44 -29.92
N ALA A 115 -5.95 -11.09 -30.85
CA ALA A 115 -5.61 -10.25 -31.99
C ALA A 115 -5.04 -8.89 -31.52
N PRO A 116 -3.97 -8.37 -32.15
CA PRO A 116 -3.44 -7.06 -31.84
C PRO A 116 -4.51 -5.97 -31.98
N GLY A 117 -4.77 -5.21 -30.91
CA GLY A 117 -5.67 -4.05 -30.93
C GLY A 117 -7.07 -4.26 -30.34
N ALA A 118 -7.39 -5.43 -29.78
CA ALA A 118 -8.63 -5.61 -29.04
C ALA A 118 -8.50 -5.06 -27.60
N VAL A 119 -9.08 -3.88 -27.35
CA VAL A 119 -9.28 -3.35 -26.00
C VAL A 119 -10.48 -4.09 -25.40
N ALA A 120 -10.30 -4.80 -24.29
CA ALA A 120 -11.42 -5.33 -23.51
C ALA A 120 -12.15 -4.18 -22.81
N SER A 121 -13.05 -3.50 -23.52
CA SER A 121 -13.96 -2.52 -22.95
C SER A 121 -15.14 -3.25 -22.33
N ASN A 122 -15.38 -3.09 -21.03
CA ASN A 122 -16.71 -3.27 -20.45
C ASN A 122 -17.03 -2.09 -19.53
N PHE A 123 -17.65 -1.08 -20.13
CA PHE A 123 -18.33 0.01 -19.44
C PHE A 123 -19.65 -0.52 -18.84
N MET A 124 -19.85 -0.16 -17.58
CA MET A 124 -21.03 -0.09 -16.73
C MET A 124 -22.45 -0.13 -17.36
N GLU A 125 -23.32 -0.98 -16.76
CA GLU A 125 -24.47 -0.57 -15.91
C GLU A 125 -25.94 -0.71 -16.40
N LYS A 126 -26.75 -1.30 -15.50
CA LYS A 126 -28.24 -1.30 -15.31
C LYS A 126 -29.16 -2.02 -16.30
N THR A 127 -29.59 -3.22 -15.91
CA THR A 127 -30.84 -3.87 -16.32
C THR A 127 -32.00 -3.28 -15.50
N ASN A 128 -32.94 -2.59 -16.15
CA ASN A 128 -34.28 -2.36 -15.60
C ASN A 128 -35.21 -3.47 -16.11
N ALA A 129 -35.99 -4.05 -15.19
CA ALA A 129 -37.13 -4.92 -15.48
C ALA A 129 -38.39 -4.10 -15.77
#